data_AF-A0A950YAZ4-F1
#
_entry.id   AF-A0A950YAZ4-F1
#
_cell.length_a   1.000
_cell.length_b   1.000
_cell.length_c   1.000
_cell.angle_alpha   90.00
_cell.angle_beta   90.00
_cell.angle_gamma   90.00
#
_symmetry.space_group_name_H-M   'P 1'
#
loop_
_entity.id
_entity.type
_entity.pdbx_description
1 polymer ?
#
loop_
_entity_poly.entity_id
_entity_poly.type
_entity_poly.pdbx_seq_one_letter_code
_entity_poly.pdbx_strand_id
1 'polypeptide(L)'
;MRSLPSPRGPISELILSRLPDEPGTLPDIDPCLDEDPLSDEDLQLALYLCYELHYRGLPGIDDGWEWEPALLALRRKLERTFERALVDAVPPAHEPVAAADIDLALRAIADEDGPSLSSYVKVSASLDEIREFVVHRSAYQLKEADPHSWAIPRLSGAPKAALIEIQTDEYGGGRVEWIHAELFGRA
;
A
#
# COMPACT_ATOMS: atom_id res chain seq x y z
N MET A 1 11.55 7.51 2.22
CA MET A 1 11.15 8.93 2.37
C MET A 1 12.35 9.74 2.87
N ARG A 2 12.55 11.02 2.48
CA ARG A 2 13.71 11.84 2.93
C ARG A 2 13.41 12.74 4.13
N SER A 3 12.14 13.13 4.29
CA SER A 3 11.65 13.96 5.38
C SER A 3 10.21 13.57 5.67
N LEU A 4 9.76 13.76 6.92
CA LEU A 4 8.36 13.56 7.26
C LEU A 4 7.45 14.50 6.44
N PRO A 5 6.25 14.04 6.03
CA PRO A 5 5.29 14.87 5.33
C PRO A 5 4.63 15.87 6.29
N SER A 6 3.97 16.88 5.73
CA SER A 6 3.05 17.73 6.51
C SER A 6 1.77 16.96 6.82
N PRO A 7 1.17 17.13 8.01
CA PRO A 7 -0.12 16.53 8.33
C PRO A 7 -1.22 17.04 7.40
N ARG A 8 -2.23 16.20 7.20
CA ARG A 8 -3.44 16.48 6.40
C ARG A 8 -4.70 16.66 7.24
N GLY A 9 -4.60 16.38 8.54
CA GLY A 9 -5.67 16.58 9.51
C GLY A 9 -5.27 16.10 10.91
N PRO A 10 -6.23 16.01 11.84
CA PRO A 10 -5.97 15.70 13.24
C PRO A 10 -5.29 14.35 13.50
N ILE A 11 -5.56 13.33 12.67
CA ILE A 11 -5.02 11.97 12.87
C ILE A 11 -3.56 11.92 12.48
N SER A 12 -3.21 12.41 11.28
CA SER A 12 -1.83 12.49 10.83
C SER A 12 -1.02 13.49 11.65
N GLU A 13 -1.62 14.58 12.14
CA GLU A 13 -0.99 15.50 13.09
C GLU A 13 -0.67 14.81 14.42
N LEU A 14 -1.60 14.02 14.96
CA LEU A 14 -1.35 13.23 16.15
C LEU A 14 -0.18 12.27 15.95
N ILE A 15 -0.16 11.52 14.84
CA ILE A 15 0.91 10.55 14.57
C ILE A 15 2.25 11.28 14.43
N LEU A 16 2.32 12.30 13.57
CA LEU A 16 3.57 13.03 13.29
C LEU A 16 4.11 13.82 14.49
N SER A 17 3.26 14.22 15.43
CA SER A 17 3.68 14.86 16.68
C SER A 17 4.16 13.88 17.74
N ARG A 18 3.78 12.59 17.65
CA ARG A 18 4.10 11.57 18.66
C ARG A 18 5.25 10.65 18.28
N LEU A 19 5.37 10.28 17.00
CA LEU A 19 6.44 9.40 16.54
C LEU A 19 7.87 9.89 16.84
N PRO A 20 8.17 11.21 16.90
CA PRO A 20 9.50 11.68 17.27
C PRO A 20 9.89 11.41 18.73
N ASP A 21 8.92 11.13 19.61
CA ASP A 21 9.17 10.76 21.00
C ASP A 21 9.47 9.25 21.12
N GLU A 22 9.89 8.80 22.30
CA GLU A 22 10.06 7.37 22.60
C GLU A 22 8.74 6.60 22.40
N PRO A 23 8.78 5.35 21.89
CA PRO A 23 7.60 4.51 21.74
C PRO A 23 6.76 4.45 23.01
N GLY A 24 5.46 4.69 22.88
CA GLY A 24 4.58 4.72 24.03
C GLY A 24 3.12 5.01 23.69
N THR A 25 2.39 5.45 24.71
CA THR A 25 0.93 5.58 24.63
C THR A 25 0.50 6.69 23.68
N LEU A 26 -0.51 6.39 22.86
CA LEU A 26 -1.26 7.37 22.08
C LEU A 26 -2.62 7.64 22.74
N PRO A 27 -3.17 8.86 22.60
CA PRO A 27 -4.53 9.13 23.01
C PRO A 27 -5.50 8.23 22.23
N ASP A 28 -6.50 7.71 22.92
CA ASP A 28 -7.53 6.89 22.29
C ASP A 28 -8.47 7.80 21.50
N ILE A 29 -8.27 7.83 20.18
CA ILE A 29 -9.13 8.57 19.25
C ILE A 29 -10.05 7.60 18.52
N ASP A 30 -11.29 8.03 18.30
CA ASP A 30 -12.16 7.41 17.32
C ASP A 30 -11.95 8.17 16.00
N PRO A 31 -11.57 7.51 14.89
CA PRO A 31 -11.53 8.15 13.59
C PRO A 31 -12.98 8.42 13.14
N CYS A 32 -13.61 9.42 13.75
CA CYS A 32 -14.82 10.03 13.28
C CYS A 32 -14.41 10.94 12.12
N LEU A 33 -14.71 10.49 10.91
CA LEU A 33 -14.38 11.22 9.70
C LEU A 33 -15.56 12.10 9.34
N ASP A 34 -15.30 13.36 9.06
CA ASP A 34 -16.30 14.27 8.49
C ASP A 34 -16.48 14.03 6.98
N GLU A 35 -15.54 13.30 6.35
CA GLU A 35 -15.46 13.02 4.91
C GLU A 35 -15.58 11.53 4.57
N ASP A 36 -15.64 11.22 3.26
CA ASP A 36 -15.61 9.85 2.75
C ASP A 36 -14.27 9.18 3.06
N PRO A 37 -14.24 8.05 3.81
CA PRO A 37 -13.01 7.33 4.14
C PRO A 37 -12.13 6.97 2.93
N LEU A 38 -12.72 6.83 1.74
CA LEU A 38 -11.99 6.49 0.52
C LEU A 38 -11.20 7.66 -0.06
N SER A 39 -11.59 8.90 0.23
CA SER A 39 -10.95 10.12 -0.28
C SER A 39 -10.34 11.01 0.81
N ASP A 40 -10.57 10.72 2.09
CA ASP A 40 -10.06 11.49 3.22
C ASP A 40 -8.52 11.45 3.28
N GLU A 41 -7.87 12.58 2.98
CA GLU A 41 -6.41 12.69 2.93
C GLU A 41 -5.73 12.42 4.29
N ASP A 42 -6.40 12.76 5.40
CA ASP A 42 -5.87 12.57 6.75
C ASP A 42 -5.82 11.08 7.11
N LEU A 43 -6.90 10.35 6.85
CA LEU A 43 -6.96 8.90 7.02
C LEU A 43 -5.94 8.19 6.13
N GLN A 44 -5.86 8.55 4.84
CA GLN A 44 -4.95 7.89 3.90
C GLN A 44 -3.49 8.11 4.30
N LEU A 45 -3.12 9.34 4.69
CA LEU A 45 -1.77 9.63 5.18
C LEU A 45 -1.48 8.91 6.50
N ALA A 46 -2.42 8.90 7.45
CA ALA A 46 -2.26 8.21 8.72
C ALA A 46 -2.01 6.71 8.54
N LEU A 47 -2.79 6.04 7.69
CA LEU A 47 -2.56 4.63 7.34
C LEU A 47 -1.19 4.45 6.70
N TYR A 48 -0.83 5.29 5.73
CA TYR A 48 0.47 5.21 5.06
C TYR A 48 1.64 5.31 6.05
N LEU A 49 1.61 6.25 6.99
CA LEU A 49 2.63 6.42 8.03
C LEU A 49 2.74 5.19 8.94
N CYS A 50 1.60 4.65 9.39
CA CYS A 50 1.58 3.43 10.19
C CYS A 50 2.16 2.23 9.43
N TYR A 51 1.90 2.12 8.14
CA TYR A 51 2.44 1.05 7.30
C TYR A 51 3.94 1.18 7.05
N GLU A 52 4.47 2.39 6.85
CA GLU A 52 5.90 2.56 6.54
C GLU A 52 6.83 2.09 7.66
N LEU A 53 6.37 2.11 8.91
CA LEU A 53 7.12 1.55 10.04
C LEU A 53 7.39 0.05 9.91
N HIS A 54 6.56 -0.69 9.16
CA HIS A 54 6.76 -2.12 8.86
C HIS A 54 7.56 -2.39 7.58
N TYR A 55 8.00 -1.34 6.89
CA TYR A 55 8.74 -1.44 5.64
C TYR A 55 10.09 -0.76 5.77
N ARG A 56 10.19 0.52 5.38
CA ARG A 56 11.45 1.26 5.31
C ARG A 56 11.70 2.17 6.51
N GLY A 57 10.76 2.19 7.45
CA GLY A 57 10.75 3.12 8.55
C GLY A 57 10.46 4.56 8.10
N LEU A 58 10.49 5.46 9.08
CA LEU A 58 10.33 6.90 8.88
C LEU A 58 11.61 7.63 9.31
N PRO A 59 12.04 8.70 8.61
CA PRO A 59 13.30 9.37 8.94
C PRO A 59 13.33 9.89 10.38
N GLY A 60 14.28 9.39 11.17
CA GLY A 60 14.49 9.82 12.55
C GLY A 60 13.47 9.31 13.56
N ILE A 61 12.63 8.33 13.18
CA ILE A 61 11.66 7.68 14.07
C ILE A 61 12.25 6.37 14.59
N ASP A 62 12.02 6.08 15.87
CA ASP A 62 12.45 4.84 16.51
C ASP A 62 11.68 3.62 15.94
N ASP A 63 12.41 2.59 15.50
CA ASP A 63 11.83 1.34 14.96
C ASP A 63 10.96 0.60 16.00
N GLY A 64 11.12 0.87 17.30
CA GLY A 64 10.27 0.33 18.35
C GLY A 64 8.79 0.70 18.19
N TRP A 65 8.47 1.78 17.47
CA TRP A 65 7.09 2.13 17.11
C TRP A 65 6.41 1.08 16.22
N GLU A 66 7.16 0.28 15.45
CA GLU A 66 6.62 -0.79 14.58
C GLU A 66 5.66 -1.72 15.35
N TRP A 67 6.00 -2.02 16.60
CA TRP A 67 5.25 -2.96 17.45
C TRP A 67 4.58 -2.32 18.66
N GLU A 68 4.56 -0.99 18.75
CA GLU A 68 3.95 -0.28 19.87
C GLU A 68 2.43 -0.51 19.89
N PRO A 69 1.88 -1.16 20.94
CA PRO A 69 0.46 -1.54 20.97
C PRO A 69 -0.51 -0.38 20.76
N ALA A 70 -0.20 0.82 21.26
CA ALA A 70 -1.08 1.97 21.09
C ALA A 70 -1.21 2.39 19.61
N LEU A 71 -0.11 2.33 18.85
CA LEU A 71 -0.11 2.65 17.42
C LEU A 71 -0.84 1.58 16.61
N LEU A 72 -0.61 0.29 16.92
CA LEU A 72 -1.32 -0.81 16.28
C LEU A 72 -2.83 -0.76 16.54
N ALA A 73 -3.25 -0.32 17.73
CA ALA A 73 -4.67 -0.13 18.06
C ALA A 73 -5.30 0.99 17.22
N LEU A 74 -4.62 2.13 17.06
CA LEU A 74 -5.05 3.22 16.19
C LEU A 74 -5.14 2.74 14.73
N ARG A 75 -4.07 2.12 14.22
CA ARG A 75 -4.01 1.58 12.85
C ARG A 75 -5.20 0.65 12.58
N ARG A 76 -5.52 -0.27 13.49
CA ARG A 76 -6.66 -1.19 13.36
C ARG A 76 -8.00 -0.47 13.21
N LYS A 77 -8.20 0.66 13.89
CA LYS A 77 -9.43 1.46 13.74
C LYS A 77 -9.51 2.07 12.35
N LEU A 78 -8.41 2.67 11.89
CA LEU A 78 -8.32 3.25 10.54
C LEU A 78 -8.55 2.20 9.45
N GLU A 79 -7.91 1.04 9.56
CA GLU A 79 -8.07 -0.09 8.63
C GLU A 79 -9.54 -0.51 8.53
N ARG A 80 -10.22 -0.68 9.66
CA ARG A 80 -11.64 -1.07 9.68
C ARG A 80 -12.54 -0.04 9.02
N THR A 81 -12.27 1.25 9.24
CA THR A 81 -13.06 2.32 8.62
C THR A 81 -12.87 2.34 7.11
N PHE A 82 -11.63 2.23 6.63
CA PHE A 82 -11.31 2.17 5.21
C PHE A 82 -11.84 0.90 4.54
N GLU A 83 -11.59 -0.27 5.13
CA GLU A 83 -12.02 -1.57 4.60
C GLU A 83 -13.55 -1.64 4.46
N ARG A 84 -14.30 -1.15 5.46
CA ARG A 84 -15.76 -1.09 5.38
C ARG A 84 -16.21 -0.22 4.20
N ALA A 85 -15.65 0.98 4.06
CA ALA A 85 -16.00 1.87 2.95
C ALA A 85 -15.67 1.24 1.58
N LEU A 86 -14.55 0.52 1.49
CA LEU A 86 -14.16 -0.19 0.27
C LEU A 86 -15.15 -1.31 -0.08
N VAL A 87 -15.55 -2.12 0.91
CA VAL A 87 -16.54 -3.19 0.73
C VAL A 87 -17.92 -2.62 0.36
N ASP A 88 -18.31 -1.50 0.95
CA ASP A 88 -19.57 -0.83 0.65
C ASP A 88 -19.59 -0.22 -0.76
N ALA A 89 -18.45 0.33 -1.22
CA ALA A 89 -18.31 0.91 -2.56
C ALA A 89 -18.21 -0.15 -3.67
N VAL A 90 -17.67 -1.32 -3.35
CA VAL A 90 -17.54 -2.45 -4.28
C VAL A 90 -18.22 -3.67 -3.67
N PRO A 91 -19.56 -3.65 -3.54
CA PRO A 91 -20.28 -4.78 -2.97
C PRO A 91 -20.01 -6.02 -3.81
N PRO A 92 -19.87 -7.22 -3.20
CA PRO A 92 -19.61 -8.46 -3.93
C PRO A 92 -20.65 -8.65 -5.04
N ALA A 93 -20.26 -8.34 -6.27
CA ALA A 93 -21.20 -8.22 -7.37
C ALA A 93 -21.52 -9.58 -8.01
N HIS A 94 -20.69 -10.60 -7.74
CA HIS A 94 -20.70 -11.87 -8.48
C HIS A 94 -20.73 -13.05 -7.52
N GLU A 95 -21.39 -14.13 -7.95
CA GLU A 95 -21.27 -15.42 -7.26
C GLU A 95 -19.79 -15.85 -7.24
N PRO A 96 -19.33 -16.51 -6.18
CA PRO A 96 -17.97 -17.03 -6.12
C PRO A 96 -17.66 -17.90 -7.34
N VAL A 97 -16.60 -17.56 -8.07
CA VAL A 97 -16.13 -18.34 -9.22
C VAL A 97 -15.55 -19.66 -8.71
N ALA A 98 -15.96 -20.78 -9.30
CA ALA A 98 -15.40 -22.08 -8.97
C ALA A 98 -13.91 -22.13 -9.33
N ALA A 99 -13.10 -22.84 -8.52
CA ALA A 99 -11.64 -22.87 -8.71
C ALA A 99 -11.20 -23.32 -10.12
N ALA A 100 -12.00 -24.20 -10.76
CA ALA A 100 -11.73 -24.69 -12.11
C ALA A 100 -11.98 -23.65 -13.21
N ASP A 101 -12.73 -22.58 -12.92
CA ASP A 101 -13.13 -21.55 -13.88
C ASP A 101 -12.42 -20.21 -13.63
N ILE A 102 -11.48 -20.16 -12.66
CA ILE A 102 -10.74 -18.93 -12.31
C ILE A 102 -9.95 -18.42 -13.53
N ASP A 103 -9.34 -19.30 -14.34
CA ASP A 103 -8.58 -18.87 -15.51
C ASP A 103 -9.48 -18.22 -16.57
N LEU A 104 -10.70 -18.74 -16.76
CA LEU A 104 -11.70 -18.17 -17.66
C LEU A 104 -12.16 -16.81 -17.17
N ALA A 105 -12.44 -16.68 -15.86
CA ALA A 105 -12.83 -15.40 -15.27
C ALA A 105 -11.73 -14.34 -15.40
N LEU A 106 -10.46 -14.70 -15.16
CA LEU A 106 -9.34 -13.78 -15.32
C LEU A 106 -9.12 -13.33 -16.77
N ARG A 107 -9.32 -14.23 -17.74
CA ARG A 107 -9.26 -13.87 -19.17
C ARG A 107 -10.39 -12.92 -19.56
N ALA A 108 -11.60 -13.16 -19.07
CA ALA A 108 -12.73 -12.29 -19.33
C ALA A 108 -12.46 -10.85 -18.84
N ILE A 109 -11.85 -10.69 -17.66
CA ILE A 109 -11.42 -9.38 -17.14
C ILE A 109 -10.33 -8.76 -18.02
N ALA A 110 -9.35 -9.54 -18.46
CA ALA A 110 -8.27 -9.05 -19.31
C ALA A 110 -8.73 -8.61 -20.71
N ASP A 111 -9.83 -9.18 -21.19
CA ASP A 111 -10.45 -8.86 -22.48
C ASP A 111 -11.45 -7.67 -22.38
N GLU A 112 -11.70 -7.11 -21.18
CA GLU A 112 -12.56 -5.93 -21.05
C GLU A 112 -11.95 -4.70 -21.74
N ASP A 113 -12.75 -4.05 -22.57
CA ASP A 113 -12.36 -2.84 -23.28
C ASP A 113 -12.23 -1.65 -22.32
N GLY A 114 -11.10 -0.95 -22.40
CA GLY A 114 -10.85 0.27 -21.64
C GLY A 114 -9.70 1.09 -22.22
N PRO A 115 -9.61 2.38 -21.89
CA PRO A 115 -8.48 3.20 -22.30
C PRO A 115 -7.18 2.61 -21.76
N SER A 116 -6.30 2.16 -22.65
CA SER A 116 -5.00 1.61 -22.29
C SER A 116 -4.09 2.74 -21.80
N LEU A 117 -3.82 2.77 -20.49
CA LEU A 117 -2.89 3.72 -19.89
C LEU A 117 -1.50 3.66 -20.53
N SER A 118 -1.00 2.45 -20.81
CA SER A 118 0.30 2.27 -21.46
C SER A 118 0.31 2.82 -22.90
N SER A 119 -0.79 2.66 -23.64
CA SER A 119 -0.93 3.24 -24.97
C SER A 119 -1.01 4.76 -24.93
N TYR A 120 -1.77 5.32 -23.97
CA TYR A 120 -1.84 6.77 -23.76
C TYR A 120 -0.47 7.36 -23.40
N VAL A 121 0.22 6.76 -22.43
CA VAL A 121 1.58 7.14 -22.01
C VAL A 121 2.55 7.14 -23.17
N LYS A 122 2.46 6.12 -24.05
CA LYS A 122 3.33 5.98 -25.22
C LYS A 122 3.08 7.04 -26.29
N VAL A 123 1.83 7.42 -26.53
CA VAL A 123 1.42 8.15 -27.74
C VAL A 123 1.05 9.61 -27.45
N SER A 124 0.51 9.91 -26.28
CA SER A 124 -0.24 11.14 -26.03
C SER A 124 0.15 11.87 -24.74
N ALA A 125 0.68 11.18 -23.73
CA ALA A 125 0.99 11.81 -22.46
C ALA A 125 2.09 12.86 -22.58
N SER A 126 1.85 14.00 -21.94
CA SER A 126 2.83 15.04 -21.70
C SER A 126 3.84 14.62 -20.64
N LEU A 127 5.00 15.28 -20.63
CA LEU A 127 6.02 15.04 -19.62
C LEU A 127 5.52 15.31 -18.19
N ASP A 128 4.60 16.25 -18.01
CA ASP A 128 4.04 16.57 -16.69
C ASP A 128 3.08 15.48 -16.22
N GLU A 129 2.25 14.93 -17.09
CA GLU A 129 1.42 13.75 -16.78
C GLU A 129 2.27 12.52 -16.43
N ILE A 130 3.40 12.31 -17.12
CA ILE A 130 4.31 11.21 -16.79
C ILE A 130 4.96 11.42 -15.41
N ARG A 131 5.36 12.65 -15.09
CA ARG A 131 5.90 12.96 -13.76
C ARG A 131 4.87 12.73 -12.67
N GLU A 132 3.64 13.21 -12.85
CA GLU A 132 2.55 12.99 -11.91
C GLU A 132 2.27 11.50 -11.73
N PHE A 133 2.19 10.75 -12.83
CA PHE A 133 2.00 9.31 -12.81
C PHE A 133 3.09 8.59 -11.99
N VAL A 134 4.37 8.92 -12.21
CA VAL A 134 5.50 8.35 -11.45
C VAL A 134 5.42 8.73 -9.98
N VAL A 135 5.03 9.97 -9.64
CA VAL A 135 4.81 10.38 -8.24
C VAL A 135 3.72 9.52 -7.59
N HIS A 136 2.58 9.33 -8.25
CA HIS A 136 1.46 8.55 -7.69
C HIS A 136 1.81 7.06 -7.56
N ARG A 137 2.57 6.51 -8.51
CA ARG A 137 3.06 5.13 -8.44
C ARG A 137 4.11 4.94 -7.36
N SER A 138 4.88 5.97 -7.00
CA SER A 138 6.02 5.85 -6.08
C SER A 138 5.63 5.30 -4.70
N ALA A 139 4.43 5.61 -4.21
CA ALA A 139 3.93 5.12 -2.92
C ALA A 139 3.82 3.59 -2.86
N TYR A 140 3.63 2.92 -3.98
CA TYR A 140 3.61 1.45 -4.12
C TYR A 140 4.93 0.93 -4.67
N GLN A 141 5.35 1.46 -5.83
CA GLN A 141 6.41 0.89 -6.66
C GLN A 141 7.78 0.95 -5.99
N LEU A 142 8.02 1.96 -5.15
CA LEU A 142 9.27 2.03 -4.40
C LEU A 142 9.40 0.93 -3.36
N LYS A 143 8.34 0.23 -2.97
CA LYS A 143 8.39 -0.89 -2.01
C LYS A 143 7.82 -2.18 -2.58
N GLU A 144 7.79 -2.30 -3.90
CA GLU A 144 7.50 -3.58 -4.55
C GLU A 144 8.66 -4.56 -4.28
N ALA A 145 8.44 -5.76 -3.74
CA ALA A 145 7.19 -6.49 -3.46
C ALA A 145 6.95 -6.73 -1.95
N ASP A 146 7.35 -5.80 -1.10
CA ASP A 146 7.39 -5.95 0.37
C ASP A 146 6.04 -6.33 1.00
N PRO A 147 4.90 -5.72 0.63
CA PRO A 147 3.60 -6.11 1.18
C PRO A 147 3.25 -7.58 0.91
N HIS A 148 3.60 -8.12 -0.27
CA HIS A 148 3.30 -9.50 -0.65
C HIS A 148 4.11 -10.52 0.17
N SER A 149 5.30 -10.15 0.64
CA SER A 149 6.14 -11.01 1.48
C SER A 149 5.47 -11.38 2.81
N TRP A 150 4.57 -10.55 3.34
CA TRP A 150 3.77 -10.87 4.53
C TRP A 150 2.81 -12.05 4.34
N ALA A 151 2.50 -12.45 3.10
CA ALA A 151 1.70 -13.63 2.83
C ALA A 151 2.51 -14.94 2.99
N ILE A 152 3.83 -14.91 2.83
CA ILE A 152 4.69 -16.10 2.83
C ILE A 152 4.50 -16.96 4.09
N PRO A 153 4.50 -16.41 5.33
CA PRO A 153 4.34 -17.24 6.53
C PRO A 153 2.98 -17.95 6.61
N ARG A 154 1.94 -17.40 5.96
CA ARG A 154 0.56 -17.90 5.98
C ARG A 154 0.29 -19.01 4.98
N LEU A 155 1.18 -19.20 4.01
CA LEU A 155 1.04 -20.20 2.95
C LEU A 155 1.82 -21.48 3.27
N SER A 156 1.41 -22.60 2.67
CA SER A 156 2.14 -23.88 2.72
C SER A 156 1.99 -24.62 1.39
N GLY A 157 2.90 -25.56 1.11
CA GLY A 157 2.85 -26.38 -0.12
C GLY A 157 3.07 -25.60 -1.41
N ALA A 158 2.38 -26.01 -2.47
CA ALA A 158 2.56 -25.46 -3.82
C ALA A 158 2.33 -23.93 -3.92
N PRO A 159 1.30 -23.33 -3.29
CA PRO A 159 1.12 -21.88 -3.31
C PRO A 159 2.29 -21.10 -2.71
N LYS A 160 2.92 -21.63 -1.64
CA LYS A 160 4.11 -21.02 -1.05
C LYS A 160 5.29 -21.07 -2.01
N ALA A 161 5.51 -22.20 -2.69
CA ALA A 161 6.58 -22.32 -3.67
C ALA A 161 6.39 -21.34 -4.84
N ALA A 162 5.17 -21.23 -5.38
CA ALA A 162 4.83 -20.30 -6.45
C ALA A 162 5.01 -18.83 -6.04
N LEU A 163 4.57 -18.45 -4.83
CA LEU A 163 4.78 -17.07 -4.35
C LEU A 163 6.27 -16.75 -4.19
N ILE A 164 7.09 -17.70 -3.72
CA ILE A 164 8.54 -17.49 -3.59
C ILE A 164 9.20 -17.30 -4.96
N GLU A 165 8.77 -18.04 -5.99
CA GLU A 165 9.25 -17.84 -7.36
C GLU A 165 8.98 -16.41 -7.84
N ILE A 166 7.75 -15.92 -7.68
CA ILE A 166 7.36 -14.54 -8.00
C ILE A 166 8.21 -13.54 -7.21
N GLN A 167 8.26 -13.66 -5.89
CA GLN A 167 9.02 -12.73 -5.04
C GLN A 167 10.53 -12.75 -5.37
N THR A 168 11.08 -13.88 -5.79
CA THR A 168 12.49 -13.96 -6.21
C THR A 168 12.76 -13.07 -7.42
N ASP A 169 11.85 -13.06 -8.40
CA ASP A 169 11.94 -12.20 -9.57
C ASP A 169 11.80 -10.72 -9.19
N GLU A 170 10.77 -10.38 -8.39
CA GLU A 170 10.52 -9.01 -7.90
C GLU A 170 11.74 -8.42 -7.14
N TYR A 171 12.42 -9.27 -6.37
CA TYR A 171 13.66 -8.93 -5.66
C TYR A 171 14.95 -9.15 -6.49
N GLY A 172 14.84 -9.19 -7.81
CA GLY A 172 15.96 -9.18 -8.75
C GLY A 172 16.82 -10.47 -8.74
N GLY A 173 16.32 -11.56 -8.17
CA GLY A 173 17.04 -12.83 -8.06
C GLY A 173 18.37 -12.72 -7.30
N GLY A 174 18.45 -11.82 -6.33
CA GLY A 174 19.67 -11.53 -5.56
C GLY A 174 20.61 -10.49 -6.20
N ARG A 175 20.21 -9.85 -7.30
CA ARG A 175 20.94 -8.74 -7.93
C ARG A 175 20.21 -7.42 -7.67
N VAL A 176 20.88 -6.52 -6.96
CA VAL A 176 20.30 -5.22 -6.56
C VAL A 176 19.86 -4.39 -7.75
N GLU A 177 20.61 -4.44 -8.85
CA GLU A 177 20.32 -3.72 -10.09
C GLU A 177 19.08 -4.24 -10.83
N TRP A 178 18.55 -5.40 -10.45
CA TRP A 178 17.34 -6.00 -11.05
C TRP A 178 16.13 -5.95 -10.11
N ILE A 179 16.29 -5.46 -8.88
CA ILE A 179 15.14 -5.25 -7.98
C ILE A 179 14.21 -4.24 -8.63
N HIS A 180 12.92 -4.58 -8.78
CA HIS A 180 11.95 -3.73 -9.48
C HIS A 180 11.80 -2.34 -8.83
N ALA A 181 11.80 -2.28 -7.50
CA ALA A 181 11.81 -1.02 -6.77
C ALA A 181 13.05 -0.16 -7.02
N GLU A 182 14.24 -0.77 -7.20
CA GLU A 182 15.49 -0.06 -7.51
C GLU A 182 15.49 0.47 -8.94
N LEU A 183 14.98 -0.32 -9.89
CA LEU A 183 14.80 0.10 -11.28
C LEU A 183 13.86 1.31 -11.37
N PHE A 184 12.73 1.27 -10.65
CA PHE A 184 11.80 2.39 -10.60
C PHE A 184 12.41 3.65 -9.95
N GLY A 185 13.16 3.48 -8.85
CA GLY A 185 13.80 4.62 -8.16
C GLY A 185 14.87 5.34 -8.98
N ARG A 186 15.39 4.72 -10.05
CA ARG A 186 16.41 5.27 -10.95
C ARG A 186 15.84 5.86 -12.25
N ALA A 187 14.54 5.69 -12.51
CA ALA A 187 13.86 6.12 -13.72
C ALA A 187 13.50 7.62 -13.68
#